data_AF-A0AAV6CM17-F1
#
_entry.id   AF-A0AAV6CM17-F1
#
_cell.length_a   1.000
_cell.length_b   1.000
_cell.length_c   1.000
_cell.angle_alpha   90.00
_cell.angle_beta   90.00
_cell.angle_gamma   90.00
#
_symmetry.space_group_name_H-M   'P 1'
#
loop_
_entity.id
_entity.type
_entity.pdbx_description
1 polymer ?
#
loop_
_entity_poly.entity_id
_entity_poly.type
_entity_poly.pdbx_seq_one_letter_code
_entity_poly.pdbx_strand_id
1 'polypeptide(L)'
;MKVDFGIVGQLTRLVGFLIIVAVLVLGVFSQLPLIKKNQRMRQEDLRLEQAVKAEEQRGADLQRRLEALNTDPKAVERLARERLGYAQPGETIIYFEPAPAKKQ
;
A
#
# COMPACT_ATOMS: atom_id res chain seq x y z
N MET A 1 10.92 59.59 47.97
CA MET A 1 11.11 58.17 47.61
C MET A 1 12.29 58.07 46.67
N LYS A 2 13.41 57.49 47.11
CA LYS A 2 14.58 57.22 46.24
C LYS A 2 14.29 55.91 45.53
N VAL A 3 13.98 55.98 44.25
CA VAL A 3 13.90 54.79 43.42
C VAL A 3 15.33 54.48 43.01
N ASP A 4 15.91 53.42 43.56
CA ASP A 4 17.27 53.00 43.23
C ASP A 4 17.33 52.56 41.76
N PHE A 5 17.87 53.42 40.90
CA PHE A 5 18.04 53.20 39.46
C PHE A 5 18.86 51.95 39.11
N GLY A 6 19.60 51.38 40.07
CA GLY A 6 20.32 50.12 39.92
C GLY A 6 19.40 48.88 39.80
N ILE A 7 18.26 48.88 40.51
CA ILE A 7 17.30 47.77 40.48
C ILE A 7 16.61 47.72 39.11
N VAL A 8 16.27 48.88 38.56
CA VAL A 8 15.65 49.01 37.23
C VAL A 8 16.56 48.47 36.13
N GLY A 9 17.88 48.74 36.22
CA GLY A 9 18.88 48.23 35.28
C GLY A 9 19.13 46.72 35.37
N GLN A 10 19.09 46.15 36.57
CA GLN A 10 19.18 44.70 36.76
C GLN A 10 17.92 43.99 36.25
N LEU A 11 16.74 44.57 36.50
CA LEU A 11 15.47 44.03 36.03
C LEU A 11 15.38 44.03 34.51
N THR A 12 15.86 45.08 33.84
CA THR A 12 15.89 45.13 32.35
C THR A 12 16.81 44.06 31.77
N ARG A 13 17.97 43.81 32.38
CA ARG A 13 18.89 42.73 31.94
C ARG A 13 18.27 41.35 32.13
N LEU A 14 17.56 41.13 33.24
CA LEU A 14 16.90 39.86 33.56
C LEU A 14 15.73 39.59 32.60
N VAL A 15 14.93 40.61 32.29
CA VAL A 15 13.86 40.54 31.30
C VAL A 15 14.42 40.29 29.89
N GLY A 16 15.48 40.98 29.49
CA GLY A 16 16.14 40.74 28.20
C GLY A 16 16.68 39.31 28.07
N PHE A 17 17.31 38.79 29.13
CA PHE A 17 17.77 37.40 29.17
C PHE A 17 16.61 36.40 29.06
N LEU A 18 15.50 36.64 29.78
CA LEU A 18 14.30 35.80 29.69
C LEU A 18 13.69 35.79 28.28
N ILE A 19 13.67 36.94 27.61
CA ILE A 19 13.18 37.04 26.22
C ILE A 19 14.08 36.23 25.28
N ILE A 20 15.40 36.32 25.41
CA ILE A 20 16.34 35.55 24.60
C ILE A 20 16.15 34.04 24.82
N VAL A 21 16.01 33.61 26.08
CA VAL A 21 15.73 32.21 26.42
C VAL A 21 14.39 31.76 25.84
N ALA A 22 13.34 32.59 25.93
CA ALA A 22 12.04 32.27 25.36
C ALA A 22 12.09 32.10 23.83
N VAL A 23 12.82 32.96 23.13
CA VAL A 23 13.02 32.86 21.67
C VAL A 23 13.80 31.59 21.30
N LEU A 24 14.84 31.24 22.06
CA LEU A 24 15.59 30.00 21.85
C LEU A 24 14.73 28.76 22.06
N VAL A 25 13.92 28.73 23.13
CA VAL A 25 13.01 27.62 23.42
C VAL A 25 11.98 27.47 22.30
N LEU A 26 11.34 28.56 21.85
CA LEU A 26 10.38 28.54 20.75
C LEU A 26 11.02 28.10 19.43
N GLY A 27 12.25 28.56 19.14
CA GLY A 27 13.01 28.15 17.96
C GLY A 27 13.23 26.64 17.93
N VAL A 28 13.75 26.07 19.02
CA VAL A 28 14.00 24.63 19.14
C VAL A 28 12.70 23.82 19.10
N PHE A 29 11.64 24.27 19.77
CA PHE A 29 10.34 23.57 19.77
C PHE A 29 9.68 23.55 18.38
N SER A 30 9.89 24.58 17.55
CA SER A 30 9.33 24.62 16.19
C SER A 30 9.99 23.64 15.21
N GLN A 31 11.26 23.29 15.43
CA GLN A 31 12.03 22.41 14.54
C GLN A 31 11.81 20.92 14.84
N LEU A 32 11.42 20.55 16.06
CA LEU A 32 11.12 19.17 16.47
C LEU A 32 9.97 18.47 15.71
N PRO A 33 8.83 19.12 15.40
CA PRO A 33 7.75 18.45 14.67
C PRO A 33 8.10 18.09 13.21
N LEU A 34 9.11 18.73 12.61
CA LEU A 34 9.51 18.44 11.23
C LEU A 34 10.19 17.06 11.08
N ILE A 35 10.95 16.63 12.09
CA ILE A 35 11.65 15.34 12.06
C ILE A 35 10.65 14.18 12.18
N LYS A 36 9.63 14.32 13.03
CA LYS A 36 8.58 13.30 13.19
C LYS A 36 7.68 13.16 11.95
N LYS A 37 7.44 14.24 11.21
CA LYS A 37 6.68 14.19 9.93
C LYS A 37 7.45 13.41 8.86
N ASN A 38 8.76 13.65 8.75
CA ASN A 38 9.61 13.01 7.74
C ASN A 38 9.68 11.47 7.90
N GLN A 39 9.68 10.96 9.13
CA GLN A 39 9.74 9.52 9.35
C GLN A 39 8.44 8.79 8.97
N ARG A 40 7.29 9.45 9.14
CA ARG A 40 5.98 8.86 8.74
C ARG A 40 5.82 8.81 7.23
N MET A 41 6.20 9.88 6.53
CA MET A 41 6.15 9.94 5.07
C MET A 41 7.03 8.87 4.43
N ARG A 42 8.26 8.67 4.94
CA ARG A 42 9.14 7.59 4.46
C ARG A 42 8.55 6.19 4.64
N GLN A 43 7.81 5.95 5.73
CA GLN A 43 7.18 4.65 5.96
C GLN A 43 5.96 4.44 5.05
N GLU A 44 5.20 5.49 4.78
CA GLU A 44 4.08 5.44 3.84
C GLU A 44 4.59 5.21 2.41
N ASP A 45 5.61 5.94 1.96
CA ASP A 45 6.21 5.76 0.63
C ASP A 45 6.71 4.32 0.42
N LEU A 46 7.44 3.77 1.40
CA LEU A 46 7.93 2.38 1.32
C LEU A 46 6.78 1.36 1.28
N ARG A 47 5.69 1.60 2.01
CA ARG A 47 4.51 0.73 1.99
C ARG A 47 3.79 0.79 0.66
N LEU A 48 3.61 1.98 0.10
CA LEU A 48 2.97 2.16 -1.21
C LEU A 48 3.82 1.54 -2.31
N GLU A 49 5.14 1.73 -2.31
CA GLU A 49 6.04 1.08 -3.28
C GLU A 49 5.96 -0.45 -3.21
N GLN A 50 5.91 -1.02 -2.01
CA GLN A 50 5.76 -2.46 -1.84
C GLN A 50 4.41 -2.97 -2.36
N ALA A 51 3.33 -2.23 -2.11
CA ALA A 51 2.01 -2.57 -2.61
C ALA A 51 1.96 -2.52 -4.15
N VAL A 52 2.52 -1.47 -4.76
CA VAL A 52 2.61 -1.35 -6.23
C VAL A 52 3.40 -2.50 -6.82
N LYS A 53 4.59 -2.82 -6.28
CA LYS A 53 5.39 -3.95 -6.76
C LYS A 53 4.66 -5.28 -6.65
N ALA A 54 3.90 -5.49 -5.57
CA ALA A 54 3.13 -6.72 -5.39
C ALA A 54 2.01 -6.83 -6.43
N GLU A 55 1.30 -5.73 -6.72
CA GLU A 55 0.25 -5.71 -7.75
C GLU A 55 0.82 -5.85 -9.17
N GLU A 56 1.95 -5.21 -9.48
CA GLU A 56 2.64 -5.39 -10.76
C GLU A 56 3.08 -6.84 -10.98
N GLN A 57 3.62 -7.50 -9.95
CA GLN A 57 3.98 -8.91 -10.03
C GLN A 57 2.75 -9.81 -10.25
N ARG A 58 1.63 -9.51 -9.59
CA ARG A 58 0.36 -10.23 -9.81
C ARG A 58 -0.15 -10.05 -11.23
N GLY A 59 -0.10 -8.81 -11.75
CA GLY A 59 -0.49 -8.49 -13.12
C GLY A 59 0.37 -9.23 -14.14
N ALA A 60 1.69 -9.24 -13.94
CA ALA A 60 2.62 -9.97 -14.81
C ALA A 60 2.38 -11.48 -14.77
N ASP A 61 2.11 -12.07 -13.59
CA ASP A 61 1.79 -13.50 -13.49
C ASP A 61 0.45 -13.83 -14.19
N LEU A 62 -0.57 -12.98 -14.02
CA LEU A 62 -1.85 -13.14 -14.70
C LEU A 62 -1.71 -13.04 -16.22
N GLN A 63 -0.93 -12.08 -16.71
CA GLN A 63 -0.64 -11.95 -18.15
C GLN A 63 0.05 -13.18 -18.69
N ARG A 64 1.07 -13.71 -17.99
CA ARG A 64 1.73 -14.96 -18.41
C ARG A 64 0.77 -16.14 -18.45
N ARG A 65 -0.16 -16.24 -17.50
CA ARG A 65 -1.20 -17.28 -17.51
C ARG A 65 -2.13 -17.13 -18.70
N LEU A 66 -2.56 -15.90 -19.01
CA LEU A 66 -3.39 -15.62 -20.17
C LEU A 66 -2.65 -15.91 -21.48
N GLU A 67 -1.38 -15.53 -21.58
CA GLU A 67 -0.53 -15.87 -22.72
C GLU A 67 -0.34 -17.38 -22.84
N ALA A 68 -0.10 -18.10 -21.75
CA ALA A 68 0.00 -19.57 -21.78
C ALA A 68 -1.31 -20.23 -22.23
N LEU A 69 -2.46 -19.71 -21.82
CA LEU A 69 -3.76 -20.15 -22.31
C LEU A 69 -3.95 -19.82 -23.80
N ASN A 70 -3.57 -18.62 -24.24
CA ASN A 70 -3.72 -18.19 -25.64
C ASN A 70 -2.74 -18.89 -26.59
N THR A 71 -1.56 -19.26 -26.12
CA THR A 71 -0.50 -19.86 -26.95
C THR A 71 -0.78 -21.33 -27.27
N ASP A 72 -1.59 -22.01 -26.46
CA ASP A 72 -1.97 -23.41 -26.70
C ASP A 72 -3.50 -23.56 -26.80
N PRO A 73 -4.11 -23.20 -27.95
CA PRO A 73 -5.54 -23.30 -28.16
C PRO A 73 -6.09 -24.73 -27.96
N LYS A 74 -5.26 -25.76 -28.17
CA LYS A 74 -5.60 -27.16 -27.85
C LYS A 74 -5.74 -27.42 -26.35
N ALA A 75 -4.93 -26.76 -25.51
CA ALA A 75 -5.05 -26.88 -24.06
C ALA A 75 -6.35 -26.24 -23.54
N VAL A 76 -6.73 -25.09 -24.12
CA VAL A 76 -8.02 -24.42 -23.82
C VAL A 76 -9.20 -25.28 -24.26
N GLU A 77 -9.14 -25.83 -25.48
CA GLU A 77 -10.17 -26.72 -26.01
C GLU A 77 -10.33 -27.98 -25.14
N ARG A 78 -9.22 -28.56 -24.69
CA ARG A 78 -9.24 -29.72 -23.78
C ARG A 78 -9.85 -29.37 -22.43
N LEU A 79 -9.51 -28.22 -21.84
CA LEU A 79 -10.11 -27.76 -20.59
C LEU A 79 -11.62 -27.49 -20.75
N ALA A 80 -12.03 -26.87 -21.85
CA ALA A 80 -13.42 -26.60 -22.16
C ALA A 80 -14.24 -27.89 -22.32
N ARG A 81 -13.71 -28.90 -23.03
CA ARG A 81 -14.34 -30.22 -23.16
C ARG A 81 -14.41 -30.96 -21.83
N GLU A 82 -13.31 -31.03 -21.08
CA GLU A 82 -13.22 -31.88 -19.87
C GLU A 82 -13.89 -31.27 -18.63
N ARG A 83 -13.74 -29.96 -18.41
CA ARG A 83 -14.21 -29.30 -17.18
C ARG A 83 -15.54 -28.60 -17.34
N LEU A 84 -15.84 -28.10 -18.53
CA LEU A 84 -17.03 -27.30 -18.79
C LEU A 84 -18.04 -28.06 -19.66
N GLY A 85 -17.67 -29.21 -20.23
CA GLY A 85 -18.54 -29.98 -21.12
C GLY A 85 -18.90 -29.25 -22.41
N TYR A 86 -18.15 -28.21 -22.77
CA TYR A 86 -18.41 -27.41 -23.96
C TYR A 86 -17.89 -28.12 -25.21
N ALA A 87 -18.66 -28.01 -26.29
CA ALA A 87 -18.35 -28.54 -27.61
C ALA A 87 -18.41 -27.40 -28.65
N GLN A 88 -17.67 -27.53 -29.77
CA GLN A 88 -17.71 -26.52 -30.83
C GLN A 88 -19.07 -26.52 -31.56
N PRO A 89 -19.48 -25.39 -32.16
CA PRO A 89 -20.69 -25.33 -32.96
C PRO A 89 -20.65 -26.35 -34.11
N GLY A 90 -21.60 -27.30 -34.12
CA GLY A 90 -21.67 -28.39 -35.10
C GLY A 90 -21.13 -29.76 -34.62
N GLU A 91 -20.60 -29.83 -33.41
CA GLU A 91 -20.12 -31.08 -32.79
C GLU A 91 -21.28 -31.80 -32.05
N THR A 92 -21.35 -33.13 -32.12
CA THR A 92 -22.42 -33.93 -31.49
C THR A 92 -21.96 -34.45 -30.14
N ILE A 93 -22.64 -34.06 -29.05
CA ILE A 93 -22.34 -34.53 -27.69
C ILE A 93 -23.03 -35.86 -27.43
N ILE A 94 -22.26 -36.90 -27.09
CA ILE A 94 -22.77 -38.22 -26.73
C ILE A 94 -22.77 -38.35 -25.20
N TYR A 95 -23.95 -38.41 -24.61
CA TYR A 95 -24.11 -38.74 -23.20
C TYR A 95 -24.27 -40.25 -23.04
N PHE A 96 -23.50 -40.84 -22.13
CA PHE A 96 -23.66 -42.25 -21.76
C PHE A 96 -24.59 -42.34 -20.57
N GLU A 97 -25.81 -42.85 -20.77
CA GLU A 97 -26.68 -43.23 -19.66
C GLU A 97 -26.02 -44.41 -18.90
N PRO A 98 -25.97 -44.38 -17.56
CA PRO A 98 -25.56 -45.55 -16.80
C PRO A 98 -26.54 -46.71 -17.08
N ALA A 99 -25.99 -47.91 -17.30
CA ALA A 99 -26.78 -49.09 -17.58
C ALA A 99 -27.88 -49.25 -16.52
N PRO A 100 -29.14 -49.55 -16.92
CA PRO A 100 -30.24 -49.66 -15.97
C PRO A 100 -29.87 -50.70 -14.93
N ALA A 101 -29.83 -50.28 -13.66
CA ALA A 101 -29.56 -51.16 -12.54
C ALA A 101 -30.53 -52.34 -12.61
N LYS A 102 -29.99 -53.55 -12.86
CA LYS A 102 -30.75 -54.78 -12.77
C LYS A 102 -31.37 -54.83 -11.37
N LYS A 103 -32.68 -54.59 -11.28
CA LYS A 103 -33.46 -54.91 -10.09
C LYS A 103 -33.35 -56.43 -9.89
N GLN A 104 -32.64 -56.82 -8.83
CA GLN A 104 -32.72 -58.16 -8.26
C GLN A 104 -33.87 -58.18 -7.26
#